data_AF-Q6HJ49-F1
#
_entry.id   AF-Q6HJ49-F1
#
_cell.length_a   1.000
_cell.length_b   1.000
_cell.length_c   1.000
_cell.angle_alpha   90.00
_cell.angle_beta   90.00
_cell.angle_gamma   90.00
#
_symmetry.space_group_name_H-M   'P 1'
#
loop_
_entity.id
_entity.type
_entity.pdbx_description
1 polymer ?
#
loop_
_entity_poly.entity_id
_entity_poly.type
_entity_poly.pdbx_seq_one_letter_code
_entity_poly.pdbx_strand_id
1 'polypeptide(L)'
;MIRLKIKNALSVLEQEKFGNLEVYINLENHAKLIMTDHIAYIGSQNFSDASEGNFELGFLVKDSKVIRDIERNIFAEIKNKSIYCIISEYRATMEEISVKLANKLQNIREDILTWVGDPPFTFRQEVFFIDDAYFHKERWEEFKEFHSEFEVITEKLIDEYPSEFNKESARETVKHLRKLVKLLVSELDELAKFKTNQEESMMWDKFHQLDVGENMEEALEDARYYVENYKEKNYREIEYKGKELIKTFDYIKESIQGIETIVDEIKDSMIRKALNQNIERILQDIKKQ
;
A
#
# COMPACT_ATOMS: atom_id res chain seq x y z
N MET A 1 35.83 0.62 -20.74
CA MET A 1 36.00 -0.55 -19.85
C MET A 1 35.25 -0.38 -18.52
N ILE A 2 35.48 0.70 -17.75
CA ILE A 2 34.82 0.95 -16.45
C ILE A 2 33.28 1.07 -16.57
N ARG A 3 32.78 1.83 -17.54
CA ARG A 3 31.32 1.98 -17.78
C ARG A 3 30.60 0.64 -18.04
N LEU A 4 31.27 -0.30 -18.71
CA LEU A 4 30.72 -1.64 -18.98
C LEU A 4 30.68 -2.49 -17.71
N LYS A 5 31.72 -2.41 -16.86
CA LYS A 5 31.74 -3.09 -15.55
C LYS A 5 30.62 -2.57 -14.63
N ILE A 6 30.40 -1.26 -14.59
CA ILE A 6 29.31 -0.64 -13.82
C ILE A 6 27.94 -1.09 -14.35
N LYS A 7 27.75 -1.08 -15.67
CA LYS A 7 26.52 -1.58 -16.30
C LYS A 7 26.24 -3.03 -15.92
N ASN A 8 27.23 -3.91 -16.01
CA ASN A 8 27.07 -5.32 -15.67
C ASN A 8 26.78 -5.54 -14.18
N ALA A 9 27.41 -4.78 -13.29
CA ALA A 9 27.14 -4.87 -11.85
C ALA A 9 25.70 -4.43 -11.53
N LEU A 10 25.25 -3.33 -12.12
CA LEU A 10 23.90 -2.81 -11.91
C LEU A 10 22.81 -3.64 -12.60
N SER A 11 23.08 -4.26 -13.75
CA SER A 11 22.10 -5.15 -14.41
C SER A 11 21.83 -6.44 -13.62
N VAL A 12 22.76 -6.88 -12.76
CA VAL A 12 22.54 -7.98 -11.81
C VAL A 12 21.65 -7.56 -10.63
N LEU A 13 21.61 -6.25 -10.34
CA LEU A 13 20.84 -5.65 -9.27
C LEU A 13 19.40 -5.28 -9.71
N GLU A 14 19.05 -5.47 -10.98
CA GLU A 14 17.68 -5.40 -11.52
C GLU A 14 17.02 -6.80 -11.47
N GLN A 15 15.79 -7.07 -11.04
CA GLN A 15 14.68 -6.18 -10.65
C GLN A 15 13.49 -6.85 -9.94
N GLU A 16 13.45 -8.18 -9.79
CA GLU A 16 12.29 -8.88 -9.21
C GLU A 16 12.54 -9.47 -7.82
N LYS A 17 13.80 -9.56 -7.38
CA LYS A 17 14.18 -10.45 -6.26
C LYS A 17 14.43 -9.77 -4.93
N PHE A 18 14.62 -8.45 -4.91
CA PHE A 18 15.11 -7.76 -3.73
C PHE A 18 14.18 -6.57 -3.42
N GLY A 19 13.38 -6.71 -2.36
CA GLY A 19 12.46 -5.69 -1.85
C GLY A 19 13.19 -4.47 -1.29
N ASN A 20 12.96 -4.10 -0.02
CA ASN A 20 13.66 -3.00 0.67
C ASN A 20 15.17 -3.26 0.83
N LEU A 21 15.95 -2.99 -0.21
CA LEU A 21 17.41 -3.20 -0.22
C LEU A 21 18.14 -1.89 -0.49
N GLU A 22 19.07 -1.52 0.41
CA GLU A 22 20.02 -0.46 0.16
C GLU A 22 21.20 -1.02 -0.66
N VAL A 23 21.42 -0.46 -1.84
CA VAL A 23 22.48 -0.93 -2.75
C VAL A 23 23.64 0.05 -2.74
N TYR A 24 24.85 -0.48 -2.62
CA TYR A 24 26.10 0.28 -2.63
C TYR A 24 27.08 -0.36 -3.60
N ILE A 25 27.79 0.46 -4.38
CA ILE A 25 28.82 -0.01 -5.31
C ILE A 25 30.19 0.46 -4.85
N ASN A 26 31.12 -0.50 -4.75
CA ASN A 26 32.54 -0.25 -4.54
C ASN A 26 33.34 -1.12 -5.52
N LEU A 27 34.08 -0.48 -6.42
CA LEU A 27 34.84 -1.16 -7.48
C LEU A 27 36.15 -1.78 -7.00
N GLU A 28 36.60 -1.42 -5.79
CA GLU A 28 37.82 -1.91 -5.16
C GLU A 28 37.53 -3.01 -4.11
N ASN A 29 36.26 -3.21 -3.75
CA ASN A 29 35.86 -4.24 -2.81
C ASN A 29 35.96 -5.65 -3.44
N HIS A 30 36.80 -6.50 -2.85
CA HIS A 30 36.93 -7.91 -3.23
C HIS A 30 36.44 -8.87 -2.14
N ALA A 31 35.93 -8.36 -1.02
CA ALA A 31 35.44 -9.19 0.07
C ALA A 31 34.19 -9.99 -0.37
N LYS A 32 34.10 -11.26 0.06
CA LYS A 32 32.87 -12.06 -0.05
C LYS A 32 32.40 -12.36 1.37
N LEU A 33 31.34 -11.65 1.75
CA LEU A 33 30.83 -11.57 3.11
C LEU A 33 29.30 -11.55 3.06
N ILE A 34 28.64 -12.40 3.84
CA ILE A 34 27.19 -12.36 4.08
C ILE A 34 26.97 -12.40 5.58
N MET A 35 26.01 -11.64 6.08
CA MET A 35 25.75 -11.53 7.51
C MET A 35 24.26 -11.31 7.79
N THR A 36 23.85 -11.82 8.94
CA THR A 36 22.63 -11.45 9.68
C THR A 36 23.05 -11.08 11.11
N ASP A 37 22.11 -10.67 11.95
CA ASP A 37 22.38 -10.35 13.36
C ASP A 37 22.94 -11.54 14.17
N HIS A 38 22.81 -12.76 13.66
CA HIS A 38 23.13 -14.00 14.39
C HIS A 38 24.23 -14.86 13.76
N ILE A 39 24.53 -14.65 12.47
CA ILE A 39 25.55 -15.43 11.77
C ILE A 39 26.19 -14.60 10.65
N ALA A 40 27.51 -14.72 10.51
CA ALA A 40 28.26 -14.19 9.40
C ALA A 40 29.07 -15.29 8.70
N TYR A 41 29.17 -15.22 7.37
CA TYR A 41 30.05 -16.03 6.55
C TYR A 41 31.11 -15.13 5.91
N ILE A 42 32.37 -15.53 6.04
CA ILE A 42 33.51 -14.88 5.36
C ILE A 42 34.30 -15.95 4.63
N GLY A 43 34.56 -15.77 3.34
CA GLY A 43 35.29 -16.77 2.57
C GLY A 43 35.72 -16.32 1.17
N SER A 44 36.24 -17.27 0.41
CA SER A 44 36.67 -17.08 -0.98
C SER A 44 35.54 -17.20 -2.00
N GLN A 45 34.45 -17.89 -1.64
CA GLN A 45 33.32 -18.15 -2.52
C GLN A 45 32.62 -16.87 -2.99
N ASN A 46 32.52 -16.69 -4.31
CA ASN A 46 31.68 -15.65 -4.90
C ASN A 46 30.21 -16.11 -4.89
N PHE A 47 29.29 -15.16 -4.74
CA PHE A 47 27.85 -15.41 -4.82
C PHE A 47 27.36 -15.34 -6.28
N SER A 48 28.05 -16.07 -7.14
CA SER A 48 27.76 -16.19 -8.58
C SER A 48 28.21 -17.55 -9.10
N ASP A 49 27.76 -17.91 -10.30
CA ASP A 49 28.10 -19.17 -10.99
C ASP A 49 29.62 -19.32 -11.22
N ALA A 50 30.40 -18.23 -11.11
CA ALA A 50 31.85 -18.27 -11.25
C ALA A 50 32.57 -19.12 -10.19
N SER A 51 31.91 -19.43 -9.07
CA SER A 51 32.41 -20.34 -8.03
C SER A 51 31.84 -21.76 -8.15
N GLU A 52 31.01 -22.05 -9.15
CA GLU A 52 30.43 -23.39 -9.36
C GLU A 52 31.53 -24.39 -9.74
N GLY A 53 31.64 -25.48 -8.97
CA GLY A 53 32.66 -26.52 -9.17
C GLY A 53 34.08 -26.18 -8.68
N ASN A 54 34.29 -24.99 -8.10
CA ASN A 54 35.58 -24.61 -7.52
C ASN A 54 35.73 -25.09 -6.06
N PHE A 55 36.97 -25.36 -5.65
CA PHE A 55 37.29 -25.55 -4.24
C PHE A 55 37.34 -24.19 -3.53
N GLU A 56 36.37 -23.93 -2.66
CA GLU A 56 36.24 -22.70 -1.89
C GLU A 56 36.48 -22.94 -0.40
N LEU A 57 36.99 -21.94 0.31
CA LEU A 57 37.20 -21.99 1.75
C LEU A 57 36.61 -20.75 2.43
N GLY A 58 36.03 -20.96 3.60
CA GLY A 58 35.49 -19.89 4.43
C GLY A 58 35.19 -20.39 5.84
N PHE A 59 34.74 -19.47 6.68
CA PHE A 59 34.34 -19.78 8.05
C PHE A 59 33.02 -19.11 8.41
N LEU A 60 32.28 -19.75 9.31
CA LEU A 60 31.04 -19.22 9.88
C LEU A 60 31.31 -18.67 11.27
N VAL A 61 30.85 -17.45 11.51
CA VAL A 61 30.93 -16.75 12.79
C VAL A 61 29.54 -16.68 13.39
N LYS A 62 29.37 -17.16 14.63
CA LYS A 62 28.11 -17.07 15.40
C LYS A 62 28.25 -16.27 16.69
N ASP A 63 29.46 -15.77 16.98
CA ASP A 63 29.71 -14.95 18.16
C ASP A 63 29.12 -13.54 17.95
N SER A 64 28.14 -13.17 18.77
CA SER A 64 27.43 -11.89 18.63
C SER A 64 28.35 -10.66 18.79
N LYS A 65 29.44 -10.75 19.55
CA LYS A 65 30.39 -9.65 19.69
C LYS A 65 31.19 -9.48 18.41
N VAL A 66 31.69 -10.59 17.84
CA VAL A 66 32.42 -10.56 16.58
C VAL A 66 31.53 -10.09 15.42
N ILE A 67 30.26 -10.51 15.38
CA ILE A 67 29.28 -10.05 14.37
C ILE A 67 29.11 -8.53 14.43
N ARG A 68 28.92 -7.96 15.63
CA ARG A 68 28.84 -6.50 15.81
C ARG A 68 30.13 -5.78 15.40
N ASP A 69 31.29 -6.38 15.65
CA ASP A 69 32.57 -5.81 15.25
C ASP A 69 32.75 -5.85 13.72
N ILE A 70 32.29 -6.90 13.04
CA ILE A 70 32.26 -6.99 11.57
C ILE A 70 31.33 -5.90 11.01
N GLU A 71 30.15 -5.72 11.57
CA GLU A 71 29.19 -4.69 11.15
C GLU A 71 29.81 -3.28 11.26
N ARG A 72 30.32 -2.92 12.44
CA ARG A 72 30.78 -1.56 12.74
C ARG A 72 32.10 -1.20 12.08
N ASN A 73 32.99 -2.15 11.87
CA ASN A 73 34.33 -1.86 11.38
C ASN A 73 34.55 -2.27 9.92
N ILE A 74 33.90 -3.36 9.46
CA ILE A 74 34.09 -3.86 8.09
C ILE A 74 32.96 -3.36 7.19
N PHE A 75 31.71 -3.64 7.52
CA PHE A 75 30.58 -3.19 6.70
C PHE A 75 30.50 -1.67 6.64
N ALA A 76 30.62 -0.98 7.78
CA ALA A 76 30.58 0.48 7.81
C ALA A 76 31.71 1.10 6.97
N GLU A 77 32.93 0.56 7.04
CA GLU A 77 34.07 1.05 6.25
C GLU A 77 33.87 0.82 4.75
N ILE A 78 33.42 -0.39 4.37
CA ILE A 78 33.07 -0.69 2.97
C ILE A 78 31.98 0.27 2.51
N LYS A 79 30.90 0.44 3.28
CA LYS A 79 29.76 1.32 2.98
C LYS A 79 30.20 2.78 2.83
N ASN A 80 31.05 3.29 3.73
CA ASN A 80 31.60 4.65 3.68
C ASN A 80 32.46 4.91 2.43
N LYS A 81 33.16 3.88 1.94
CA LYS A 81 33.93 3.92 0.68
C LYS A 81 33.12 3.53 -0.55
N SER A 82 31.83 3.25 -0.39
CA SER A 82 30.95 2.84 -1.47
C SER A 82 30.06 3.99 -1.90
N ILE A 83 29.60 3.91 -3.14
CA ILE A 83 28.65 4.85 -3.71
C ILE A 83 27.26 4.27 -3.57
N TYR A 84 26.39 4.95 -2.82
CA TYR A 84 24.98 4.57 -2.73
C TYR A 84 24.30 4.65 -4.11
N CYS A 85 23.56 3.62 -4.46
CA CYS A 85 22.77 3.53 -5.68
C CYS A 85 21.35 4.02 -5.42
N ILE A 86 20.89 4.91 -6.30
CA ILE A 86 19.52 5.36 -6.39
C ILE A 86 18.65 4.15 -6.77
N ILE A 87 17.68 3.85 -5.92
CA ILE A 87 16.64 2.85 -6.17
C ILE A 87 15.71 3.39 -7.25
N SER A 88 15.20 2.53 -8.14
CA SER A 88 14.26 2.96 -9.17
C SER A 88 13.01 3.58 -8.54
N GLU A 89 12.66 4.78 -9.01
CA GLU A 89 11.40 5.47 -8.71
C GLU A 89 10.17 4.60 -9.00
N TYR A 90 10.25 3.64 -9.93
CA TYR A 90 9.18 2.69 -10.19
C TYR A 90 8.73 1.98 -8.92
N ARG A 91 9.69 1.49 -8.12
CA ARG A 91 9.38 0.73 -6.91
C ARG A 91 8.76 1.62 -5.84
N ALA A 92 9.31 2.82 -5.64
CA ALA A 92 8.78 3.78 -4.67
C ALA A 92 7.34 4.19 -5.05
N THR A 93 7.11 4.46 -6.33
CA THR A 93 5.78 4.73 -6.87
C THR A 93 4.86 3.53 -6.63
N MET A 94 5.21 2.32 -7.09
CA MET A 94 4.37 1.13 -6.91
C MET A 94 4.09 0.78 -5.45
N GLU A 95 5.02 1.00 -4.53
CA GLU A 95 4.77 0.82 -3.09
C GLU A 95 3.72 1.83 -2.57
N GLU A 96 3.76 3.07 -3.06
CA GLU A 96 2.77 4.09 -2.75
C GLU A 96 1.38 3.76 -3.32
N ILE A 97 1.32 3.28 -4.57
CA ILE A 97 0.06 2.89 -5.22
C ILE A 97 -0.50 1.60 -4.61
N SER A 98 0.24 0.50 -4.73
CA SER A 98 -0.26 -0.85 -4.48
C SER A 98 -0.37 -1.20 -3.02
N VAL A 99 0.55 -0.70 -2.19
CA VAL A 99 0.57 -1.07 -0.78
C VAL A 99 -0.24 -0.08 0.01
N LYS A 100 0.09 1.22 -0.06
CA LYS A 100 -0.57 2.20 0.83
C LYS A 100 -2.03 2.43 0.47
N LEU A 101 -2.36 2.66 -0.80
CA LEU A 101 -3.74 3.00 -1.20
C LEU A 101 -4.67 1.80 -1.06
N ALA A 102 -4.24 0.63 -1.56
CA ALA A 102 -5.04 -0.59 -1.47
C ALA A 102 -5.24 -1.04 -0.02
N ASN A 103 -4.23 -0.94 0.85
CA ASN A 103 -4.39 -1.28 2.26
C ASN A 103 -5.34 -0.32 2.97
N LYS A 104 -5.27 0.99 2.69
CA LYS A 104 -6.22 1.94 3.27
C LYS A 104 -7.66 1.63 2.83
N LEU A 105 -7.89 1.34 1.55
CA LEU A 105 -9.19 0.91 1.05
C LEU A 105 -9.67 -0.37 1.74
N GLN A 106 -8.79 -1.37 1.85
CA GLN A 106 -9.08 -2.66 2.46
C GLN A 106 -9.44 -2.51 3.94
N ASN A 107 -8.72 -1.67 4.68
CA ASN A 107 -9.02 -1.40 6.09
C ASN A 107 -10.41 -0.78 6.27
N ILE A 108 -10.85 0.11 5.36
CA ILE A 108 -12.22 0.64 5.39
C ILE A 108 -13.21 -0.47 5.04
N ARG A 109 -12.91 -1.30 4.03
CA ARG A 109 -13.77 -2.42 3.61
C ARG A 109 -14.00 -3.40 4.76
N GLU A 110 -12.96 -3.74 5.51
CA GLU A 110 -13.02 -4.67 6.65
C GLU A 110 -13.76 -4.11 7.87
N ASP A 111 -13.78 -2.79 8.05
CA ASP A 111 -14.62 -2.19 9.10
C ASP A 111 -16.10 -2.23 8.73
N ILE A 112 -16.41 -2.09 7.44
CA ILE A 112 -17.77 -1.84 6.97
C ILE A 112 -18.47 -3.14 6.54
N LEU A 113 -17.75 -4.08 5.96
CA LEU A 113 -18.29 -5.31 5.39
C LEU A 113 -17.91 -6.53 6.24
N THR A 114 -18.75 -7.56 6.16
CA THR A 114 -18.52 -8.83 6.82
C THR A 114 -18.74 -9.99 5.85
N TRP A 115 -18.33 -11.19 6.27
CA TRP A 115 -18.46 -12.41 5.48
C TRP A 115 -19.49 -13.34 6.11
N VAL A 116 -20.45 -13.79 5.31
CA VAL A 116 -21.43 -14.81 5.70
C VAL A 116 -21.35 -16.03 4.81
N GLY A 117 -21.64 -17.19 5.37
CA GLY A 117 -21.68 -18.46 4.66
C GLY A 117 -21.16 -19.61 5.51
N ASP A 118 -21.69 -20.81 5.25
CA ASP A 118 -21.36 -22.06 5.92
C ASP A 118 -21.00 -23.14 4.90
N PRO A 119 -19.75 -23.16 4.40
CA PRO A 119 -19.31 -24.16 3.44
C PRO A 119 -19.35 -25.58 4.05
N PRO A 120 -19.85 -26.60 3.32
CA PRO A 120 -20.19 -26.60 1.89
C PRO A 120 -21.65 -26.23 1.57
N PHE A 121 -22.48 -25.91 2.55
CA PHE A 121 -23.92 -25.72 2.38
C PHE A 121 -24.29 -24.37 1.76
N THR A 122 -23.54 -23.32 2.11
CA THR A 122 -23.67 -21.98 1.51
C THR A 122 -22.29 -21.40 1.22
N PHE A 123 -22.15 -20.73 0.07
CA PHE A 123 -20.90 -20.08 -0.31
C PHE A 123 -20.62 -18.89 0.61
N ARG A 124 -19.34 -18.66 0.92
CA ARG A 124 -18.93 -17.41 1.57
C ARG A 124 -19.19 -16.25 0.60
N GLN A 125 -19.99 -15.31 1.05
CA GLN A 125 -20.26 -14.06 0.34
C GLN A 125 -19.99 -12.89 1.29
N GLU A 126 -19.46 -11.82 0.72
CA GLU A 126 -19.27 -10.58 1.43
C GLU A 126 -20.60 -9.81 1.41
N VAL A 127 -20.97 -9.24 2.56
CA VAL A 127 -22.23 -8.54 2.77
C VAL A 127 -22.02 -7.33 3.65
N PHE A 128 -22.94 -6.38 3.54
CA PHE A 128 -23.03 -5.24 4.43
C PHE A 128 -24.15 -5.47 5.44
N PHE A 129 -23.82 -5.40 6.73
CA PHE A 129 -24.81 -5.32 7.81
C PHE A 129 -24.55 -4.07 8.63
N ILE A 130 -25.54 -3.18 8.68
CA ILE A 130 -25.41 -1.89 9.36
C ILE A 130 -25.07 -2.04 10.85
N ASP A 131 -25.61 -3.07 11.51
CA ASP A 131 -25.39 -3.33 12.94
C ASP A 131 -23.95 -3.80 13.22
N ASP A 132 -23.36 -4.57 12.30
CA ASP A 132 -21.97 -5.05 12.41
C ASP A 132 -20.93 -4.04 11.89
N ALA A 133 -21.34 -3.13 11.00
CA ALA A 133 -20.44 -2.17 10.36
C ALA A 133 -19.90 -1.13 11.35
N TYR A 134 -18.58 -0.93 11.36
CA TYR A 134 -17.91 0.05 12.19
C TYR A 134 -17.48 1.28 11.37
N PHE A 135 -17.95 2.46 11.76
CA PHE A 135 -17.77 3.70 11.00
C PHE A 135 -16.66 4.59 11.57
N HIS A 136 -15.39 4.27 11.28
CA HIS A 136 -14.23 5.11 11.59
C HIS A 136 -14.07 6.27 10.60
N LYS A 137 -14.65 7.43 10.90
CA LYS A 137 -14.63 8.58 9.99
C LYS A 137 -13.24 9.01 9.54
N GLU A 138 -12.28 8.91 10.45
CA GLU A 138 -10.89 9.25 10.21
C GLU A 138 -10.32 8.44 9.03
N ARG A 139 -10.71 7.17 8.88
CA ARG A 139 -10.12 6.29 7.86
C ARG A 139 -10.50 6.68 6.42
N TRP A 140 -11.76 7.03 6.16
CA TRP A 140 -12.15 7.43 4.80
C TRP A 140 -11.79 8.88 4.48
N GLU A 141 -11.66 9.75 5.48
CA GLU A 141 -11.06 11.09 5.27
C GLU A 141 -9.57 10.97 4.95
N GLU A 142 -8.80 10.15 5.68
CA GLU A 142 -7.41 9.86 5.35
C GLU A 142 -7.26 9.26 3.95
N PHE A 143 -8.15 8.34 3.57
CA PHE A 143 -8.13 7.74 2.23
C PHE A 143 -8.42 8.79 1.14
N LYS A 144 -9.36 9.70 1.38
CA LYS A 144 -9.70 10.81 0.48
C LYS A 144 -8.55 11.80 0.32
N GLU A 145 -7.85 12.13 1.41
CA GLU A 145 -6.64 12.98 1.37
C GLU A 145 -5.50 12.29 0.63
N PHE A 146 -5.23 11.03 0.96
CA PHE A 146 -4.16 10.24 0.34
C PHE A 146 -4.40 10.02 -1.17
N HIS A 147 -5.65 9.86 -1.58
CA HIS A 147 -6.02 9.85 -3.00
C HIS A 147 -5.60 11.14 -3.74
N SER A 148 -5.61 12.31 -3.09
CA SER A 148 -5.15 13.54 -3.74
C SER A 148 -3.64 13.57 -3.99
N GLU A 149 -2.83 12.93 -3.13
CA GLU A 149 -1.38 12.77 -3.37
C GLU A 149 -1.12 11.95 -4.65
N PHE A 150 -2.01 11.01 -4.94
CA PHE A 150 -1.94 10.17 -6.12
C PHE A 150 -2.08 10.93 -7.45
N GLU A 151 -2.89 11.97 -7.46
CA GLU A 151 -3.04 12.86 -8.61
C GLU A 151 -1.72 13.60 -8.89
N VAL A 152 -1.02 14.00 -7.83
CA VAL A 152 0.29 14.66 -7.92
C VAL A 152 1.33 13.69 -8.48
N ILE A 153 1.34 12.44 -8.02
CA ILE A 153 2.23 11.39 -8.56
C ILE A 153 1.97 11.20 -10.05
N THR A 154 0.70 11.14 -10.45
CA THR A 154 0.33 10.92 -11.86
C THR A 154 0.80 12.06 -12.76
N GLU A 155 0.56 13.32 -12.37
CA GLU A 155 1.02 14.47 -13.17
C GLU A 155 2.55 14.57 -13.21
N LYS A 156 3.23 14.24 -12.11
CA LYS A 156 4.70 14.12 -12.10
C LYS A 156 5.21 13.09 -13.11
N LEU A 157 4.58 11.91 -13.20
CA LEU A 157 4.97 10.88 -14.17
C LEU A 157 4.69 11.33 -15.61
N ILE A 158 3.60 12.07 -15.85
CA ILE A 158 3.31 12.67 -17.17
C ILE A 158 4.44 13.64 -17.57
N ASP A 159 4.89 14.47 -16.64
CA ASP A 159 5.95 15.46 -16.90
C ASP A 159 7.32 14.81 -17.10
N GLU A 160 7.63 13.76 -16.34
CA GLU A 160 8.94 13.08 -16.40
C GLU A 160 9.04 12.06 -17.55
N TYR A 161 7.91 11.51 -18.01
CA TYR A 161 7.82 10.49 -19.07
C TYR A 161 6.78 10.85 -20.15
N PRO A 162 6.89 12.02 -20.80
CA PRO A 162 5.83 12.54 -21.67
C PRO A 162 5.57 11.72 -22.93
N SER A 163 6.54 10.92 -23.38
CA SER A 163 6.44 10.06 -24.57
C SER A 163 6.06 8.62 -24.25
N GLU A 164 6.44 8.12 -23.07
CA GLU A 164 6.27 6.73 -22.66
C GLU A 164 5.02 6.52 -21.81
N PHE A 165 4.63 7.52 -21.01
CA PHE A 165 3.51 7.42 -20.09
C PHE A 165 2.19 7.76 -20.78
N ASN A 166 1.21 6.88 -20.67
CA ASN A 166 -0.11 7.08 -21.26
C ASN A 166 -0.94 8.11 -20.48
N LYS A 167 -0.65 9.39 -20.72
CA LYS A 167 -1.27 10.53 -20.03
C LYS A 167 -2.79 10.60 -20.17
N GLU A 168 -3.35 10.13 -21.29
CA GLU A 168 -4.80 10.17 -21.54
C GLU A 168 -5.51 9.15 -20.65
N SER A 169 -5.05 7.89 -20.70
CA SER A 169 -5.55 6.82 -19.85
C SER A 169 -5.37 7.16 -18.37
N ALA A 170 -4.18 7.63 -17.97
CA ALA A 170 -3.89 7.96 -16.58
C ALA A 170 -4.82 9.05 -16.03
N ARG A 171 -5.04 10.13 -16.78
CA ARG A 171 -5.95 11.21 -16.37
C ARG A 171 -7.40 10.77 -16.32
N GLU A 172 -7.82 9.90 -17.24
CA GLU A 172 -9.17 9.33 -17.22
C GLU A 172 -9.38 8.44 -15.98
N THR A 173 -8.44 7.53 -15.70
CA THR A 173 -8.52 6.62 -14.56
C THR A 173 -8.48 7.39 -13.23
N VAL A 174 -7.59 8.36 -13.07
CA VAL A 174 -7.55 9.22 -11.88
C VAL A 174 -8.84 10.03 -11.71
N LYS A 175 -9.40 10.57 -12.81
CA LYS A 175 -10.67 11.29 -12.77
C LYS A 175 -11.83 10.37 -12.38
N HIS A 176 -11.81 9.12 -12.84
CA HIS A 176 -12.81 8.12 -12.47
C HIS A 176 -12.68 7.74 -10.99
N LEU A 177 -11.48 7.42 -10.53
CA LEU A 177 -11.16 7.14 -9.13
C LEU A 177 -11.63 8.27 -8.21
N ARG A 178 -11.33 9.54 -8.54
CA ARG A 178 -11.80 10.70 -7.78
C ARG A 178 -13.32 10.72 -7.58
N LYS A 179 -14.09 10.35 -8.62
CA LYS A 179 -15.55 10.29 -8.53
C LYS A 179 -16.00 9.18 -7.60
N LEU A 180 -15.39 8.00 -7.72
CA LEU A 180 -15.70 6.84 -6.89
C LEU A 180 -15.35 7.10 -5.41
N VAL A 181 -14.19 7.71 -5.11
CA VAL A 181 -13.83 8.09 -3.74
C VAL A 181 -14.83 9.07 -3.15
N LYS A 182 -15.29 10.06 -3.91
CA LYS A 182 -16.33 10.99 -3.46
C LYS A 182 -17.66 10.29 -3.17
N LEU A 183 -18.04 9.34 -4.02
CA LEU A 183 -19.24 8.54 -3.83
C LEU A 183 -19.12 7.71 -2.55
N LEU A 184 -18.03 6.96 -2.40
CA LEU A 184 -17.75 6.14 -1.21
C LEU A 184 -17.84 6.96 0.08
N VAL A 185 -17.15 8.11 0.14
CA VAL A 185 -17.15 8.97 1.33
C VAL A 185 -18.57 9.46 1.66
N SER A 186 -19.34 9.87 0.64
CA SER A 186 -20.72 10.31 0.84
C SER A 186 -21.62 9.19 1.36
N GLU A 187 -21.49 7.98 0.80
CA GLU A 187 -22.25 6.80 1.22
C GLU A 187 -21.92 6.40 2.66
N LEU A 188 -20.63 6.38 3.01
CA LEU A 188 -20.18 6.08 4.38
C LEU A 188 -20.66 7.13 5.38
N ASP A 189 -20.61 8.42 5.04
CA ASP A 189 -21.14 9.49 5.89
C ASP A 189 -22.66 9.36 6.10
N GLU A 190 -23.42 8.99 5.06
CA GLU A 190 -24.86 8.75 5.18
C GLU A 190 -25.17 7.53 6.07
N LEU A 191 -24.47 6.42 5.87
CA LEU A 191 -24.66 5.19 6.64
C LEU A 191 -24.23 5.37 8.10
N ALA A 192 -23.13 6.08 8.36
CA ALA A 192 -22.69 6.42 9.70
C ALA A 192 -23.72 7.29 10.45
N LYS A 193 -24.31 8.29 9.78
CA LYS A 193 -25.41 9.09 10.34
C LYS A 193 -26.64 8.25 10.60
N PHE A 194 -26.97 7.36 9.67
CA PHE A 194 -28.09 6.45 9.83
C PHE A 194 -27.90 5.57 11.08
N LYS A 195 -26.75 4.93 11.26
CA LYS A 195 -26.43 4.12 12.45
C LYS A 195 -26.44 4.93 13.75
N THR A 196 -25.83 6.12 13.74
CA THR A 196 -25.76 6.98 14.94
C THR A 196 -27.16 7.46 15.38
N ASN A 197 -28.03 7.78 14.42
CA ASN A 197 -29.40 8.19 14.72
C ASN A 197 -30.26 7.04 15.25
N GLN A 198 -29.87 5.77 15.02
CA GLN A 198 -30.70 4.60 15.35
C GLN A 198 -30.78 4.22 16.83
N GLU A 199 -29.79 4.52 17.67
CA GLU A 199 -29.66 3.80 18.96
C GLU A 199 -30.18 4.53 20.20
N GLU A 200 -30.15 5.87 20.27
CA GLU A 200 -30.68 6.61 21.43
C GLU A 200 -31.41 7.91 21.07
N SER A 201 -30.89 8.72 20.14
CA SER A 201 -31.47 10.04 19.85
C SER A 201 -32.90 9.93 19.31
N MET A 202 -33.15 9.05 18.33
CA MET A 202 -34.51 8.90 17.77
C MET A 202 -35.52 8.40 18.79
N MET A 203 -35.11 7.52 19.70
CA MET A 203 -35.96 7.02 20.77
C MET A 203 -36.31 8.16 21.73
N TRP A 204 -35.31 8.91 22.20
CA TRP A 204 -35.53 10.02 23.12
C TRP A 204 -36.25 11.20 22.48
N ASP A 205 -35.91 11.59 21.26
CA ASP A 205 -36.60 12.65 20.51
C ASP A 205 -38.08 12.30 20.32
N LYS A 206 -38.37 11.03 20.00
CA LYS A 206 -39.75 10.56 19.85
C LYS A 206 -40.47 10.49 21.19
N PHE A 207 -39.80 10.01 22.23
CA PHE A 207 -40.32 9.98 23.58
C PHE A 207 -40.71 11.38 24.07
N HIS A 208 -39.84 12.38 23.94
CA HIS A 208 -40.14 13.77 24.33
C HIS A 208 -41.28 14.40 23.52
N GLN A 209 -41.55 13.93 22.30
CA GLN A 209 -42.72 14.37 21.53
C GLN A 209 -44.02 13.74 22.02
N LEU A 210 -43.96 12.54 22.58
CA LEU A 210 -45.12 11.75 22.99
C LEU A 210 -45.45 11.91 24.48
N ASP A 211 -44.45 12.17 25.31
CA ASP A 211 -44.61 12.34 26.75
C ASP A 211 -45.29 13.68 27.08
N VAL A 212 -46.58 13.60 27.38
CA VAL A 212 -47.40 14.72 27.89
C VAL A 212 -47.54 14.72 29.41
N GLY A 213 -46.79 13.85 30.12
CA GLY A 213 -46.77 13.77 31.59
C GLY A 213 -47.87 12.93 32.24
N GLU A 214 -48.78 12.35 31.46
CA GLU A 214 -49.89 11.53 31.99
C GLU A 214 -49.55 10.03 32.03
N ASN A 215 -48.79 9.51 31.05
CA ASN A 215 -48.43 8.09 30.97
C ASN A 215 -47.04 7.87 30.34
N MET A 216 -46.01 7.90 31.17
CA MET A 216 -44.61 7.80 30.75
C MET A 216 -44.26 6.43 30.13
N GLU A 217 -44.85 5.34 30.63
CA GLU A 217 -44.57 3.97 30.13
C GLU A 217 -45.09 3.78 28.70
N GLU A 218 -46.29 4.29 28.40
CA GLU A 218 -46.89 4.22 27.06
C GLU A 218 -46.11 5.07 26.05
N ALA A 219 -45.70 6.29 26.42
CA ALA A 219 -44.86 7.12 25.56
C ALA A 219 -43.50 6.48 25.24
N LEU A 220 -42.91 5.76 26.21
CA LEU A 220 -41.66 5.03 26.02
C LEU A 220 -41.85 3.82 25.09
N GLU A 221 -42.95 3.09 25.25
CA GLU A 221 -43.30 1.95 24.40
C GLU A 221 -43.55 2.35 22.94
N ASP A 222 -44.32 3.41 22.72
CA ASP A 222 -44.57 3.96 21.39
C ASP A 222 -43.29 4.49 20.72
N ALA A 223 -42.40 5.12 21.50
CA ALA A 223 -41.10 5.56 21.00
C ALA A 223 -40.21 4.37 20.56
N ARG A 224 -40.19 3.27 21.33
CA ARG A 224 -39.50 2.02 20.91
C ARG A 224 -40.10 1.46 19.63
N TYR A 225 -41.44 1.34 19.57
CA TYR A 225 -42.15 0.81 18.41
C TYR A 225 -41.90 1.65 17.14
N TYR A 226 -41.78 2.97 17.29
CA TYR A 226 -41.42 3.87 16.20
C TYR A 226 -40.02 3.57 15.63
N VAL A 227 -39.02 3.39 16.51
CA VAL A 227 -37.64 3.06 16.10
C VAL A 227 -37.61 1.70 15.38
N GLU A 228 -38.31 0.70 15.91
CA GLU A 228 -38.37 -0.64 15.32
C GLU A 228 -39.01 -0.64 13.92
N ASN A 229 -40.13 0.06 13.74
CA ASN A 229 -40.76 0.22 12.42
C ASN A 229 -39.91 1.04 11.44
N TYR A 230 -39.15 2.01 11.93
CA TYR A 230 -38.23 2.76 11.10
C TYR A 230 -37.10 1.84 10.57
N LYS A 231 -36.62 0.90 11.37
CA LYS A 231 -35.64 -0.12 10.92
C LYS A 231 -36.23 -1.01 9.82
N GLU A 232 -37.43 -1.56 10.04
CA GLU A 232 -38.07 -2.43 9.05
C GLU A 232 -38.36 -1.72 7.73
N LYS A 233 -38.84 -0.47 7.78
CA LYS A 233 -39.15 0.31 6.57
C LYS A 233 -37.92 0.60 5.71
N ASN A 234 -36.77 0.83 6.34
CA ASN A 234 -35.54 1.19 5.63
C ASN A 234 -34.65 -0.02 5.32
N TYR A 235 -34.95 -1.22 5.83
CA TYR A 235 -34.13 -2.42 5.65
C TYR A 235 -33.78 -2.70 4.17
N ARG A 236 -34.77 -2.63 3.28
CA ARG A 236 -34.55 -2.86 1.83
C ARG A 236 -33.62 -1.81 1.21
N GLU A 237 -33.72 -0.55 1.65
CA GLU A 237 -32.86 0.52 1.18
C GLU A 237 -31.42 0.30 1.65
N ILE A 238 -31.22 -0.12 2.90
CA ILE A 238 -29.91 -0.43 3.47
C ILE A 238 -29.27 -1.62 2.74
N GLU A 239 -30.04 -2.68 2.48
CA GLU A 239 -29.53 -3.84 1.74
C GLU A 239 -29.10 -3.46 0.31
N TYR A 240 -29.91 -2.61 -0.36
CA TYR A 240 -29.57 -2.08 -1.68
C TYR A 240 -28.30 -1.22 -1.62
N LYS A 241 -28.21 -0.27 -0.67
CA LYS A 241 -27.02 0.54 -0.44
C LYS A 241 -25.79 -0.33 -0.17
N GLY A 242 -25.93 -1.41 0.59
CA GLY A 242 -24.85 -2.38 0.83
C GLY A 242 -24.30 -3.01 -0.45
N LYS A 243 -25.18 -3.42 -1.38
CA LYS A 243 -24.77 -3.98 -2.68
C LYS A 243 -24.07 -2.96 -3.56
N GLU A 244 -24.55 -1.72 -3.60
CA GLU A 244 -23.91 -0.64 -4.34
C GLU A 244 -22.56 -0.25 -3.72
N LEU A 245 -22.46 -0.24 -2.39
CA LEU A 245 -21.22 0.04 -1.66
C LEU A 245 -20.12 -0.98 -1.98
N ILE A 246 -20.45 -2.28 -2.00
CA ILE A 246 -19.51 -3.34 -2.40
C ILE A 246 -18.97 -3.07 -3.82
N LYS A 247 -19.86 -2.74 -4.77
CA LYS A 247 -19.44 -2.40 -6.14
C LYS A 247 -18.54 -1.16 -6.17
N THR A 248 -18.86 -0.14 -5.37
CA THR A 248 -18.02 1.06 -5.27
C THR A 248 -16.61 0.71 -4.80
N PHE A 249 -16.46 -0.13 -3.77
CA PHE A 249 -15.15 -0.62 -3.34
C PHE A 249 -14.43 -1.39 -4.47
N ASP A 250 -15.13 -2.26 -5.19
CA ASP A 250 -14.55 -3.05 -6.28
C ASP A 250 -14.09 -2.14 -7.43
N TYR A 251 -14.89 -1.17 -7.85
CA TYR A 251 -14.52 -0.22 -8.89
C TYR A 251 -13.35 0.69 -8.49
N ILE A 252 -13.24 1.05 -7.20
CA ILE A 252 -12.08 1.78 -6.69
C ILE A 252 -10.83 0.90 -6.81
N LYS A 253 -10.92 -0.36 -6.38
CA LYS A 253 -9.80 -1.32 -6.48
C LYS A 253 -9.38 -1.52 -7.94
N GLU A 254 -10.32 -1.69 -8.86
CA GLU A 254 -10.06 -1.80 -10.29
C GLU A 254 -9.38 -0.54 -10.85
N SER A 255 -9.80 0.65 -10.41
CA SER A 255 -9.18 1.90 -10.82
C SER A 255 -7.73 2.00 -10.33
N ILE A 256 -7.44 1.59 -9.09
CA ILE A 256 -6.08 1.52 -8.54
C ILE A 256 -5.22 0.58 -9.40
N GLN A 257 -5.72 -0.62 -9.70
CA GLN A 257 -5.04 -1.60 -10.57
C GLN A 257 -4.84 -1.09 -12.00
N GLY A 258 -5.79 -0.32 -12.51
CA GLY A 258 -5.68 0.35 -13.80
C GLY A 258 -4.48 1.30 -13.84
N ILE A 259 -4.27 2.09 -12.77
CA ILE A 259 -3.11 2.99 -12.71
C ILE A 259 -1.81 2.22 -12.51
N GLU A 260 -1.79 1.19 -11.65
CA GLU A 260 -0.63 0.29 -11.52
C GLU A 260 -0.17 -0.24 -12.86
N THR A 261 -1.12 -0.67 -13.70
CA THR A 261 -0.84 -1.17 -15.05
C THR A 261 -0.20 -0.08 -15.91
N ILE A 262 -0.72 1.14 -15.88
CA ILE A 262 -0.17 2.27 -16.64
C ILE A 262 1.23 2.66 -16.15
N VAL A 263 1.51 2.57 -14.85
CA VAL A 263 2.86 2.79 -14.32
C VAL A 263 3.80 1.65 -14.71
N ASP A 264 3.31 0.41 -14.76
CA ASP A 264 4.09 -0.74 -15.20
C ASP A 264 4.53 -0.63 -16.67
N GLU A 265 3.75 0.01 -17.53
CA GLU A 265 4.13 0.29 -18.93
C GLU A 265 5.43 1.11 -19.05
N ILE A 266 5.74 1.96 -18.07
CA ILE A 266 6.96 2.79 -18.05
C ILE A 266 8.06 2.25 -17.14
N LYS A 267 7.86 1.08 -16.52
CA LYS A 267 8.79 0.40 -15.61
C LYS A 267 10.23 0.45 -16.13
N ASP A 268 10.45 -0.06 -17.34
CA ASP A 268 11.78 -0.12 -17.94
C ASP A 268 12.43 1.26 -18.11
N SER A 269 11.66 2.29 -18.42
CA SER A 269 12.16 3.67 -18.58
C SER A 269 12.55 4.28 -17.24
N MET A 270 11.73 4.08 -16.20
CA MET A 270 12.02 4.47 -14.82
C MET A 270 13.31 3.82 -14.30
N ILE A 271 13.48 2.56 -14.65
CA ILE A 271 14.64 1.76 -14.31
C ILE A 271 15.90 2.23 -15.02
N ARG A 272 15.83 2.40 -16.35
CA ARG A 272 16.96 2.89 -17.16
C ARG A 272 17.43 4.27 -16.70
N LYS A 273 16.51 5.15 -16.31
CA LYS A 273 16.84 6.47 -15.76
C LYS A 273 17.66 6.34 -14.47
N ALA A 274 17.19 5.54 -13.50
CA ALA A 274 17.91 5.29 -12.25
C ALA A 274 19.30 4.67 -12.52
N LEU A 275 19.38 3.69 -13.44
CA LEU A 275 20.63 3.08 -13.88
C LEU A 275 21.62 4.13 -14.43
N ASN A 276 21.16 5.02 -15.31
CA ASN A 276 21.99 6.06 -15.91
C ASN A 276 22.47 7.08 -14.87
N GLN A 277 21.60 7.52 -13.97
CA GLN A 277 21.96 8.41 -12.87
C GLN A 277 23.03 7.77 -11.96
N ASN A 278 22.88 6.49 -11.65
CA ASN A 278 23.88 5.73 -10.89
C ASN A 278 25.22 5.68 -11.62
N ILE A 279 25.23 5.39 -12.93
CA ILE A 279 26.46 5.38 -13.74
C ILE A 279 27.14 6.75 -13.72
N GLU A 280 26.40 7.82 -13.94
CA GLU A 280 26.95 9.18 -13.94
C GLU A 280 27.55 9.56 -12.59
N ARG A 281 26.84 9.26 -11.51
CA ARG A 281 27.29 9.51 -10.13
C ARG A 281 28.58 8.74 -9.82
N ILE A 282 28.66 7.47 -10.21
CA ILE A 282 29.87 6.66 -10.05
C ILE A 282 31.04 7.23 -10.86
N LEU A 283 30.80 7.63 -12.11
CA LEU A 283 31.85 8.22 -12.95
C LEU A 283 32.33 9.57 -12.44
N GLN A 284 31.46 10.38 -11.82
CA GLN A 284 31.86 11.65 -11.21
C GLN A 284 32.74 11.43 -9.98
N ASP A 285 32.46 10.42 -9.16
CA ASP A 285 33.24 10.12 -7.97
C ASP A 285 34.63 9.60 -8.32
N ILE A 286 34.73 8.69 -9.30
CA ILE A 286 36.02 8.18 -9.82
C ILE A 286 36.91 9.32 -10.35
N LYS A 287 36.32 10.39 -10.90
CA LYS A 287 37.08 11.57 -11.37
C LYS A 287 37.60 12.47 -10.26
N LYS A 288 37.06 12.37 -9.04
CA LYS A 288 37.43 13.20 -7.88
C LYS A 288 38.50 12.53 -7.00
N GLN A 289 38.75 11.24 -7.19
CA GLN A 289 39.83 10.47 -6.58
C GLN A 289 41.09 10.57 -7.43
#